data_AF-A0A3S0BF54-F1
#
_entry.id   AF-A0A3S0BF54-F1
#
_cell.length_a   1.000
_cell.length_b   1.000
_cell.length_c   1.000
_cell.angle_alpha   90.00
_cell.angle_beta   90.00
_cell.angle_gamma   90.00
#
_symmetry.space_group_name_H-M   'P 1'
#
loop_
_entity.id
_entity.type
_entity.pdbx_description
1 polymer ?
#
loop_
_entity_poly.entity_id
_entity_poly.type
_entity_poly.pdbx_seq_one_letter_code
_entity_poly.pdbx_strand_id
1 'polypeptide(L)'
;MKTQSLYYLLLLPVALHGTVTEWNGVLPDNITYTDTNINITGNTILGEGTTTIQAFNSDVTIYVSYNSKVYSNDNSQSTLILEATEPYRIFVILKETLEFSGVNNQLYIPLIIEEHGTGSIIWIVQEGKELIFGSGNNRGGTLLKIVYNNGQMPKHIFKPRLHHDQIKFERHCKMGYKEINASGPSITFYAVVDALNNGNDHSGHVQFSDGATIGYERVVIN
;
A
#
# COMPACT_ATOMS: atom_id res chain seq x y z
N MET A 1 -13.64 62.27 8.82
CA MET A 1 -12.70 61.14 9.03
C MET A 1 -13.47 59.92 9.51
N LYS A 2 -13.72 58.95 8.63
CA LYS A 2 -14.10 57.57 9.00
C LYS A 2 -13.68 56.64 7.86
N THR A 3 -12.44 56.16 7.90
CA THR A 3 -11.95 55.03 7.12
C THR A 3 -12.03 53.81 8.03
N GLN A 4 -13.19 53.15 8.02
CA GLN A 4 -13.32 51.81 8.58
C GLN A 4 -13.54 50.83 7.43
N SER A 5 -12.96 49.65 7.60
CA SER A 5 -13.22 48.42 6.84
C SER A 5 -12.38 48.23 5.58
N LEU A 6 -11.07 47.96 5.79
CA LEU A 6 -10.24 47.24 4.82
C LEU A 6 -9.39 46.15 5.49
N TYR A 7 -9.97 45.39 6.43
CA TYR A 7 -9.29 44.26 7.10
C TYR A 7 -10.06 42.93 7.03
N TYR A 8 -10.99 42.78 6.08
CA TYR A 8 -11.69 41.50 5.86
C TYR A 8 -11.12 40.66 4.70
N LEU A 9 -10.03 41.11 4.05
CA LEU A 9 -9.45 40.42 2.88
C LEU A 9 -8.28 39.45 3.21
N LEU A 10 -8.05 39.12 4.48
CA LEU A 10 -6.93 38.27 4.92
C LEU A 10 -7.34 36.99 5.68
N LEU A 11 -8.61 36.60 5.58
CA LEU A 11 -9.10 35.29 6.04
C LEU A 11 -9.60 34.48 4.84
N LEU A 12 -8.85 34.47 3.74
CA LEU A 12 -8.96 33.37 2.80
C LEU A 12 -8.38 32.15 3.52
N PRO A 13 -9.16 31.10 3.82
CA PRO A 13 -8.57 29.83 4.17
C PRO A 13 -7.73 29.45 2.97
N VAL A 14 -6.41 29.54 3.11
CA VAL A 14 -5.50 28.83 2.24
C VAL A 14 -5.89 27.38 2.45
N ALA A 15 -6.72 26.85 1.55
CA ALA A 15 -6.81 25.43 1.35
C ALA A 15 -5.35 25.04 1.06
N LEU A 16 -4.68 24.52 2.08
CA LEU A 16 -3.42 23.82 1.96
C LEU A 16 -3.71 22.68 1.00
N HIS A 17 -3.62 22.96 -0.30
CA HIS A 17 -3.54 21.95 -1.32
C HIS A 17 -2.20 21.29 -1.01
N GLY A 18 -2.24 20.25 -0.16
CA GLY A 18 -1.05 19.47 0.16
C GLY A 18 -0.38 19.10 -1.15
N THR A 19 0.94 19.25 -1.21
CA THR A 19 1.73 18.91 -2.41
C THR A 19 1.28 17.56 -2.94
N VAL A 20 0.93 17.52 -4.22
CA VAL A 20 0.60 16.27 -4.90
C VAL A 20 1.79 15.91 -5.78
N THR A 21 2.40 14.76 -5.54
CA THR A 21 3.41 14.18 -6.44
C THR A 21 2.74 13.21 -7.40
N GLU A 22 3.09 13.32 -8.68
CA GLU A 22 2.60 12.40 -9.71
C GLU A 22 3.54 11.21 -9.88
N TRP A 23 2.96 10.01 -9.94
CA TRP A 23 3.66 8.77 -10.23
C TRP A 23 3.28 8.28 -11.63
N ASN A 24 4.27 8.30 -12.53
CA ASN A 24 4.18 7.80 -13.89
C ASN A 24 5.60 7.56 -14.41
N GLY A 25 5.91 6.34 -14.83
CA GLY A 25 7.27 5.95 -15.25
C GLY A 25 8.13 5.43 -14.10
N VAL A 26 9.42 5.75 -14.11
CA VAL A 26 10.38 5.21 -13.12
C VAL A 26 10.58 6.21 -11.99
N LEU A 27 10.38 5.76 -10.74
CA LEU A 27 10.67 6.57 -9.57
C LEU A 27 12.18 6.53 -9.22
N PRO A 28 12.71 7.58 -8.57
CA PRO A 28 14.06 7.56 -8.03
C PRO A 28 14.27 6.46 -6.98
N ASP A 29 15.51 6.00 -6.85
CA ASP A 29 15.93 5.07 -5.82
C ASP A 29 15.81 5.69 -4.43
N ASN A 30 15.43 4.88 -3.43
CA ASN A 30 15.38 5.28 -2.01
C ASN A 30 14.61 6.58 -1.71
N ILE A 31 13.51 6.83 -2.43
CA ILE A 31 12.72 8.05 -2.27
C ILE A 31 11.76 7.99 -1.07
N THR A 32 11.62 9.11 -0.37
CA THR A 32 10.66 9.28 0.73
C THR A 32 9.75 10.46 0.48
N TYR A 33 8.44 10.25 0.64
CA TYR A 33 7.38 11.24 0.56
C TYR A 33 6.76 11.42 1.95
N THR A 34 7.09 12.53 2.63
CA THR A 34 6.53 12.84 3.95
C THR A 34 5.37 13.82 3.80
N ASP A 35 4.22 13.48 4.39
CA ASP A 35 3.02 14.33 4.44
C ASP A 35 2.56 14.85 3.05
N THR A 36 2.85 14.06 2.00
CA THR A 36 2.67 14.42 0.59
C THR A 36 1.65 13.50 -0.06
N ASN A 37 0.63 14.07 -0.69
CA ASN A 37 -0.34 13.31 -1.45
C ASN A 37 0.30 12.75 -2.73
N ILE A 38 -0.11 11.56 -3.15
CA ILE A 38 0.39 10.92 -4.37
C ILE A 38 -0.77 10.77 -5.35
N ASN A 39 -0.51 11.00 -6.64
CA ASN A 39 -1.45 10.69 -7.71
C ASN A 39 -0.78 9.75 -8.72
N ILE A 40 -1.20 8.49 -8.75
CA ILE A 40 -0.75 7.50 -9.72
C ILE A 40 -1.54 7.74 -11.01
N THR A 41 -0.83 8.22 -12.02
CA THR A 41 -1.41 8.62 -13.32
C THR A 41 -1.02 7.66 -14.46
N GLY A 42 -0.17 6.68 -14.19
CA GLY A 42 0.19 5.62 -15.13
C GLY A 42 1.01 4.51 -14.50
N ASN A 43 1.49 3.60 -15.35
CA ASN A 43 2.36 2.52 -14.90
C ASN A 43 3.63 3.08 -14.27
N THR A 44 3.98 2.56 -13.10
CA THR A 44 5.07 3.07 -12.27
C THR A 44 6.01 1.94 -11.91
N ILE A 45 7.30 2.13 -12.15
CA ILE A 45 8.37 1.25 -11.69
C ILE A 45 8.98 1.92 -10.47
N LEU A 46 8.95 1.24 -9.33
CA LEU A 46 9.65 1.71 -8.14
C LEU A 46 11.16 1.66 -8.38
N GLY A 47 11.89 2.64 -7.83
CA GLY A 47 13.35 2.64 -7.85
C GLY A 47 13.93 1.42 -7.10
N GLU A 48 15.24 1.23 -7.21
CA GLU A 48 15.94 0.25 -6.40
C GLU A 48 15.85 0.63 -4.91
N GLY A 49 15.73 -0.40 -4.05
CA GLY A 49 15.63 -0.21 -2.61
C GLY A 49 14.22 0.13 -2.14
N THR A 50 14.08 1.22 -1.38
CA THR A 50 12.84 1.51 -0.62
C THR A 50 12.17 2.82 -1.06
N THR A 51 10.92 2.74 -1.49
CA THR A 51 10.03 3.90 -1.66
C THR A 51 9.17 4.04 -0.41
N THR A 52 9.22 5.16 0.29
CA THR A 52 8.49 5.38 1.55
C THR A 52 7.45 6.48 1.40
N ILE A 53 6.24 6.27 1.89
CA ILE A 53 5.18 7.28 2.01
C ILE A 53 4.81 7.37 3.50
N GLN A 54 4.92 8.57 4.08
CA GLN A 54 4.74 8.80 5.51
C GLN A 54 3.63 9.82 5.77
N ALA A 55 2.73 9.51 6.70
CA ALA A 55 1.72 10.39 7.25
C ALA A 55 2.03 10.65 8.73
N PHE A 56 2.78 11.72 9.01
CA PHE A 56 3.29 12.06 10.34
C PHE A 56 2.66 13.32 10.93
N ASN A 57 2.35 14.31 10.09
CA ASN A 57 1.78 15.59 10.49
C ASN A 57 0.49 15.92 9.74
N SER A 58 0.13 15.12 8.73
CA SER A 58 -1.13 15.24 8.00
C SER A 58 -1.60 13.88 7.48
N ASP A 59 -2.90 13.79 7.18
CA ASP A 59 -3.41 12.67 6.40
C ASP A 59 -2.81 12.72 4.99
N VAL A 60 -2.37 11.57 4.48
CA VAL A 60 -1.88 11.40 3.11
C VAL A 60 -2.89 10.62 2.30
N THR A 61 -3.15 11.07 1.07
CA THR A 61 -3.97 10.34 0.11
C THR A 61 -3.16 9.96 -1.12
N ILE A 62 -3.21 8.67 -1.46
CA ILE A 62 -2.72 8.10 -2.71
C ILE A 62 -3.95 7.90 -3.61
N TYR A 63 -4.04 8.67 -4.68
CA TYR A 63 -5.10 8.55 -5.69
C TYR A 63 -4.62 7.67 -6.83
N VAL A 64 -5.45 6.70 -7.24
CA VAL A 64 -5.26 5.97 -8.50
C VAL A 64 -6.26 6.54 -9.49
N SER A 65 -5.78 7.40 -10.38
CA SER A 65 -6.63 8.15 -11.31
C SER A 65 -6.77 7.48 -12.68
N TYR A 66 -5.92 6.51 -12.99
CA TYR A 66 -5.89 5.74 -14.24
C TYR A 66 -5.66 4.27 -13.94
N ASN A 67 -6.13 3.38 -14.82
CA ASN A 67 -5.74 1.97 -14.76
C ASN A 67 -4.22 1.88 -14.81
N SER A 68 -3.62 1.44 -13.72
CA SER A 68 -2.18 1.57 -13.50
C SER A 68 -1.63 0.30 -12.88
N LYS A 69 -0.35 0.11 -13.12
CA LYS A 69 0.41 -0.97 -12.51
C LYS A 69 1.64 -0.42 -11.82
N VAL A 70 1.88 -0.84 -10.59
CA VAL A 70 3.06 -0.48 -9.80
C VAL A 70 3.94 -1.71 -9.66
N TYR A 71 5.19 -1.58 -10.07
CA TYR A 71 6.08 -2.72 -10.17
C TYR A 71 7.38 -2.52 -9.41
N SER A 72 8.00 -3.62 -8.99
CA SER A 72 9.42 -3.58 -8.64
C SER A 72 10.28 -3.20 -9.84
N ASN A 73 11.47 -2.69 -9.54
CA ASN A 73 12.56 -2.59 -10.50
C ASN A 73 12.81 -3.95 -11.19
N ASP A 74 13.10 -3.96 -12.49
CA ASP A 74 13.28 -5.20 -13.26
C ASP A 74 14.56 -5.97 -12.90
N ASN A 75 15.51 -5.34 -12.20
CA ASN A 75 16.78 -5.96 -11.80
C ASN A 75 16.81 -6.40 -10.34
N SER A 76 15.97 -5.83 -9.48
CA SER A 76 16.04 -6.02 -8.03
C SER A 76 14.67 -5.90 -7.37
N GLN A 77 14.53 -6.52 -6.20
CA GLN A 77 13.35 -6.36 -5.37
C GLN A 77 13.22 -4.91 -4.89
N SER A 78 12.08 -4.28 -5.15
CA SER A 78 11.70 -3.01 -4.54
C SER A 78 10.83 -3.23 -3.31
N THR A 79 10.88 -2.28 -2.38
CA THR A 79 9.99 -2.22 -1.20
C THR A 79 9.22 -0.91 -1.19
N LEU A 80 7.90 -0.97 -1.08
CA LEU A 80 7.02 0.17 -0.82
C LEU A 80 6.65 0.18 0.67
N ILE A 81 7.03 1.23 1.40
CA ILE A 81 6.64 1.43 2.79
C ILE A 81 5.51 2.46 2.86
N LEU A 82 4.42 2.09 3.53
CA LEU A 82 3.34 2.99 3.93
C LEU A 82 3.40 3.12 5.45
N GLU A 83 3.71 4.31 5.96
CA GLU A 83 3.87 4.54 7.40
C GLU A 83 2.95 5.65 7.89
N ALA A 84 2.10 5.35 8.87
CA ALA A 84 1.18 6.34 9.44
C ALA A 84 1.35 6.42 10.96
N THR A 85 1.33 7.63 11.52
CA THR A 85 1.39 7.86 12.97
C THR A 85 0.08 8.48 13.44
N GLU A 86 -0.51 7.97 14.53
CA GLU A 86 -1.73 8.56 15.09
C GLU A 86 -1.58 10.07 15.37
N PRO A 87 -2.60 10.89 15.06
CA PRO A 87 -3.94 10.53 14.59
C PRO A 87 -4.07 10.41 13.06
N TYR A 88 -2.97 10.49 12.32
CA TYR A 88 -2.96 10.60 10.88
C TYR A 88 -3.09 9.24 10.18
N ARG A 89 -3.49 9.32 8.91
CA ARG A 89 -3.90 8.16 8.11
C ARG A 89 -3.35 8.25 6.70
N ILE A 90 -3.09 7.09 6.11
CA ILE A 90 -2.88 6.95 4.67
C ILE A 90 -4.15 6.40 4.05
N PHE A 91 -4.69 7.09 3.06
CA PHE A 91 -5.81 6.64 2.24
C PHE A 91 -5.30 6.25 0.87
N VAL A 92 -5.50 4.99 0.46
CA VAL A 92 -5.29 4.57 -0.92
C VAL A 92 -6.65 4.51 -1.60
N ILE A 93 -6.96 5.48 -2.46
CA ILE A 93 -8.26 5.63 -3.09
C ILE A 93 -8.17 5.22 -4.56
N LEU A 94 -8.74 4.06 -4.86
CA LEU A 94 -8.77 3.50 -6.21
C LEU A 94 -10.00 4.00 -6.94
N LYS A 95 -9.84 5.06 -7.74
CA LYS A 95 -10.86 5.47 -8.73
C LYS A 95 -10.75 4.67 -10.01
N GLU A 96 -9.62 4.00 -10.23
CA GLU A 96 -9.35 3.08 -11.32
C GLU A 96 -8.66 1.82 -10.80
N THR A 97 -8.52 0.79 -11.63
CA THR A 97 -7.89 -0.48 -11.23
C THR A 97 -6.39 -0.30 -11.01
N LEU A 98 -5.86 -0.88 -9.93
CA LEU A 98 -4.46 -0.87 -9.58
C LEU A 98 -3.93 -2.30 -9.47
N GLU A 99 -2.83 -2.59 -10.14
CA GLU A 99 -2.10 -3.86 -9.99
C GLU A 99 -0.71 -3.63 -9.39
N PHE A 100 -0.31 -4.48 -8.45
CA PHE A 100 1.03 -4.54 -7.90
C PHE A 100 1.72 -5.83 -8.32
N SER A 101 2.93 -5.75 -8.88
CA SER A 101 3.72 -6.94 -9.22
C SER A 101 5.21 -6.80 -8.92
N GLY A 102 5.88 -7.94 -8.71
CA GLY A 102 7.31 -8.06 -8.51
C GLY A 102 8.15 -7.97 -9.79
N VAL A 103 9.35 -8.54 -9.70
CA VAL A 103 10.41 -8.38 -10.70
C VAL A 103 10.07 -9.12 -11.99
N ASN A 104 10.36 -8.50 -13.13
CA ASN A 104 10.09 -9.06 -14.44
C ASN A 104 10.95 -10.32 -14.71
N ASN A 105 10.33 -11.34 -15.29
CA ASN A 105 10.88 -12.68 -15.53
C ASN A 105 11.44 -13.41 -14.30
N GLN A 106 11.10 -12.97 -13.09
CA GLN A 106 11.57 -13.56 -11.83
C GLN A 106 10.38 -13.82 -10.89
N LEU A 107 9.63 -14.90 -11.15
CA LEU A 107 8.40 -15.26 -10.43
C LEU A 107 8.58 -15.39 -8.91
N TYR A 108 9.80 -15.67 -8.45
CA TYR A 108 10.13 -15.85 -7.04
C TYR A 108 10.56 -14.56 -6.31
N ILE A 109 10.74 -13.44 -7.03
CA ILE A 109 11.13 -12.15 -6.43
C ILE A 109 9.92 -11.20 -6.40
N PRO A 110 9.23 -11.10 -5.25
CA PRO A 110 8.02 -10.29 -5.16
C PRO A 110 8.34 -8.81 -5.00
N LEU A 111 7.38 -7.95 -5.33
CA LEU A 111 7.31 -6.60 -4.79
C LEU A 111 6.93 -6.70 -3.32
N ILE A 112 7.68 -6.04 -2.43
CA ILE A 112 7.31 -5.97 -1.01
C ILE A 112 6.52 -4.69 -0.76
N ILE A 113 5.38 -4.81 -0.10
CA ILE A 113 4.65 -3.68 0.47
C ILE A 113 4.65 -3.87 1.99
N GLU A 114 5.18 -2.90 2.73
CA GLU A 114 5.17 -2.92 4.20
C GLU A 114 4.33 -1.76 4.75
N GLU A 115 3.40 -2.09 5.63
CA GLU A 115 2.57 -1.12 6.35
C GLU A 115 3.12 -0.97 7.77
N HIS A 116 3.43 0.26 8.18
CA HIS A 116 4.09 0.58 9.45
C HIS A 116 3.35 1.65 10.26
N GLY A 117 3.71 1.75 11.54
CA GLY A 117 3.33 2.84 12.42
C GLY A 117 2.14 2.52 13.34
N THR A 118 1.52 3.56 13.88
CA THR A 118 0.40 3.47 14.83
C THR A 118 -0.92 3.94 14.22
N GLY A 119 -0.86 4.70 13.12
CA GLY A 119 -2.00 5.25 12.41
C GLY A 119 -2.77 4.20 11.59
N SER A 120 -3.72 4.67 10.76
CA SER A 120 -4.51 3.78 9.89
C SER A 120 -4.05 3.85 8.44
N ILE A 121 -4.00 2.70 7.77
CA ILE A 121 -3.78 2.57 6.33
C ILE A 121 -5.05 1.97 5.73
N ILE A 122 -5.70 2.74 4.87
CA ILE A 122 -7.07 2.48 4.44
C ILE A 122 -7.12 2.40 2.91
N TRP A 123 -7.38 1.21 2.40
CA TRP A 123 -7.54 0.92 0.99
C TRP A 123 -9.02 1.03 0.62
N ILE A 124 -9.38 2.02 -0.19
CA ILE A 124 -10.75 2.31 -0.62
C ILE A 124 -10.88 1.97 -2.09
N VAL A 125 -11.64 0.92 -2.40
CA VAL A 125 -11.87 0.49 -3.79
C VAL A 125 -13.24 0.99 -4.24
N GLN A 126 -13.26 1.89 -5.23
CA GLN A 126 -14.50 2.42 -5.77
C GLN A 126 -15.27 1.35 -6.56
N GLU A 127 -16.55 1.61 -6.79
CA GLU A 127 -17.43 0.73 -7.56
C GLU A 127 -16.86 0.40 -8.95
N GLY A 128 -16.88 -0.89 -9.29
CA GLY A 128 -16.39 -1.41 -10.57
C GLY A 128 -14.87 -1.41 -10.73
N LYS A 129 -14.11 -1.07 -9.69
CA LYS A 129 -12.63 -1.05 -9.72
C LYS A 129 -12.05 -2.19 -8.91
N GLU A 130 -10.79 -2.51 -9.20
CA GLU A 130 -10.10 -3.65 -8.61
C GLU A 130 -8.74 -3.25 -8.03
N LEU A 131 -8.40 -3.83 -6.87
CA LEU A 131 -7.06 -3.82 -6.30
C LEU A 131 -6.46 -5.22 -6.49
N ILE A 132 -5.41 -5.32 -7.27
CA ILE A 132 -4.81 -6.60 -7.65
C ILE A 132 -3.40 -6.64 -7.08
N PHE A 133 -3.16 -7.55 -6.14
CA PHE A 133 -1.83 -7.98 -5.73
C PHE A 133 -1.50 -9.18 -6.60
N GLY A 134 -0.79 -8.99 -7.71
CA GLY A 134 -0.78 -10.01 -8.75
C GLY A 134 0.43 -10.05 -9.65
N SER A 135 0.62 -11.22 -10.24
CA SER A 135 1.63 -11.47 -11.25
C SER A 135 0.93 -11.92 -12.51
N GLY A 136 1.14 -11.20 -13.62
CA GLY A 136 1.06 -11.83 -14.93
C GLY A 136 2.00 -13.05 -15.00
N ASN A 137 1.85 -13.89 -16.02
CA ASN A 137 2.63 -15.14 -16.19
C ASN A 137 4.16 -14.96 -16.26
N ASN A 138 4.67 -13.73 -16.22
CA ASN A 138 6.06 -13.37 -16.40
C ASN A 138 6.62 -12.44 -15.32
N ARG A 139 5.93 -12.13 -14.22
CA ARG A 139 6.49 -11.27 -13.15
C ARG A 139 6.40 -11.92 -11.78
N GLY A 140 7.23 -11.50 -10.84
CA GLY A 140 7.07 -11.86 -9.43
C GLY A 140 5.71 -11.43 -8.87
N GLY A 141 5.24 -12.11 -7.83
CA GLY A 141 4.03 -11.74 -7.10
C GLY A 141 4.23 -10.48 -6.23
N THR A 142 3.31 -10.27 -5.30
CA THR A 142 3.39 -9.19 -4.30
C THR A 142 3.29 -9.76 -2.89
N LEU A 143 4.12 -9.25 -1.98
CA LEU A 143 4.14 -9.60 -0.57
C LEU A 143 3.72 -8.39 0.27
N LEU A 144 2.47 -8.39 0.74
CA LEU A 144 1.92 -7.36 1.63
C LEU A 144 2.17 -7.74 3.10
N LYS A 145 2.84 -6.88 3.86
CA LYS A 145 3.20 -7.08 5.27
C LYS A 145 2.65 -5.98 6.15
N ILE A 146 1.88 -6.35 7.16
CA ILE A 146 1.47 -5.45 8.24
C ILE A 146 2.50 -5.55 9.36
N VAL A 147 3.31 -4.52 9.53
CA VAL A 147 4.48 -4.55 10.42
C VAL A 147 4.09 -4.14 11.84
N TYR A 148 4.40 -5.02 12.78
CA TYR A 148 4.31 -4.83 14.22
C TYR A 148 5.68 -4.49 14.77
N ASN A 149 5.81 -3.34 15.43
CA ASN A 149 7.08 -2.88 15.99
C ASN A 149 6.87 -2.52 17.46
N ASN A 150 7.53 -3.24 18.37
CA ASN A 150 7.51 -2.96 19.82
C ASN A 150 6.10 -2.75 20.41
N GLY A 151 5.14 -3.59 20.08
CA GLY A 151 3.78 -3.42 20.60
C GLY A 151 2.81 -2.67 19.68
N GLN A 152 3.33 -1.99 18.66
CA GLN A 152 2.57 -1.08 17.81
C GLN A 152 2.30 -1.71 16.45
N MET A 153 1.06 -1.61 15.98
CA MET A 153 0.62 -2.10 14.67
C MET A 153 -0.19 -1.02 13.97
N PRO A 154 0.00 -0.78 12.68
CA PRO A 154 -0.90 0.09 11.95
C PRO A 154 -2.25 -0.60 11.82
N LYS A 155 -3.31 0.21 11.79
CA LYS A 155 -4.65 -0.29 11.50
C LYS A 155 -4.84 -0.41 9.99
N HIS A 156 -4.68 -1.63 9.48
CA HIS A 156 -4.97 -1.98 8.09
C HIS A 156 -6.49 -2.13 7.86
N ILE A 157 -7.02 -1.50 6.81
CA ILE A 157 -8.45 -1.60 6.46
C ILE A 157 -8.66 -1.66 4.95
N PHE A 158 -9.33 -2.71 4.47
CA PHE A 158 -9.95 -2.74 3.14
C PHE A 158 -11.40 -2.22 3.19
N LYS A 159 -11.75 -1.32 2.27
CA LYS A 159 -13.10 -0.73 2.12
C LYS A 159 -13.58 -0.84 0.66
N PRO A 160 -14.04 -2.02 0.21
CA PRO A 160 -14.71 -2.19 -1.07
C PRO A 160 -16.10 -1.52 -1.06
N ARG A 161 -16.52 -0.92 -2.17
CA ARG A 161 -17.82 -0.22 -2.28
C ARG A 161 -18.98 -1.07 -2.81
N LEU A 162 -18.75 -2.25 -3.39
CA LEU A 162 -19.81 -3.12 -3.92
C LEU A 162 -19.60 -4.64 -3.75
N HIS A 163 -20.67 -5.38 -4.09
CA HIS A 163 -20.84 -6.82 -3.97
C HIS A 163 -20.04 -7.63 -5.01
N HIS A 164 -18.73 -7.70 -4.79
CA HIS A 164 -17.89 -8.91 -4.81
C HIS A 164 -16.55 -8.77 -5.56
N ASP A 165 -15.52 -9.51 -5.09
CA ASP A 165 -14.20 -9.76 -5.69
C ASP A 165 -13.38 -8.52 -6.13
N GLN A 166 -13.51 -7.39 -5.43
CA GLN A 166 -12.79 -6.15 -5.77
C GLN A 166 -11.30 -6.15 -5.36
N ILE A 167 -10.88 -7.07 -4.50
CA ILE A 167 -9.49 -7.22 -4.08
C ILE A 167 -9.04 -8.62 -4.46
N LYS A 168 -7.92 -8.73 -5.16
CA LYS A 168 -7.45 -10.00 -5.72
C LYS A 168 -6.00 -10.23 -5.32
N PHE A 169 -5.70 -11.40 -4.79
CA PHE A 169 -4.36 -11.92 -4.64
C PHE A 169 -4.14 -13.02 -5.67
N GLU A 170 -3.33 -12.73 -6.68
CA GLU A 170 -3.00 -13.71 -7.71
C GLU A 170 -1.86 -14.64 -7.28
N ARG A 171 -1.45 -15.54 -8.17
CA ARG A 171 -0.42 -16.55 -7.89
C ARG A 171 0.85 -15.92 -7.33
N HIS A 172 1.55 -16.64 -6.46
CA HIS A 172 2.81 -16.20 -5.85
C HIS A 172 2.70 -14.93 -4.99
N CYS A 173 1.48 -14.43 -4.75
CA CYS A 173 1.26 -13.30 -3.87
C CYS A 173 0.94 -13.79 -2.46
N LYS A 174 1.38 -13.02 -1.46
CA LYS A 174 1.14 -13.33 -0.07
C LYS A 174 0.74 -12.08 0.70
N MET A 175 -0.10 -12.27 1.71
CA MET A 175 -0.41 -11.25 2.71
C MET A 175 -0.16 -11.82 4.10
N GLY A 176 0.37 -10.98 4.99
CA GLY A 176 0.42 -11.29 6.41
C GLY A 176 0.99 -10.15 7.23
N TYR A 177 1.46 -10.49 8.42
CA TYR A 177 2.03 -9.58 9.40
C TYR A 177 3.57 -9.78 9.50
N LYS A 178 4.29 -8.88 10.15
CA LYS A 178 5.74 -8.97 10.41
C LYS A 178 6.03 -8.36 11.76
N GLU A 179 6.57 -9.07 12.74
CA GLU A 179 6.98 -8.41 13.99
C GLU A 179 8.49 -8.11 14.00
N ILE A 180 8.83 -6.97 14.58
CA ILE A 180 10.20 -6.50 14.72
C ILE A 180 10.39 -6.32 16.23
N ASN A 181 11.24 -7.17 16.81
CA ASN A 181 11.56 -7.14 18.23
C ASN A 181 12.88 -6.40 18.45
N ALA A 182 12.88 -5.38 19.31
CA ALA A 182 14.09 -4.59 19.60
C ALA A 182 15.19 -5.34 20.39
N SER A 183 14.94 -6.55 20.89
CA SER A 183 15.85 -7.30 21.79
C SER A 183 16.15 -8.75 21.36
N GLY A 184 15.91 -9.10 20.10
CA GLY A 184 16.19 -10.42 19.54
C GLY A 184 16.17 -10.42 18.01
N PRO A 185 16.32 -11.57 17.34
CA PRO A 185 16.17 -11.65 15.89
C PRO A 185 14.81 -11.07 15.47
N SER A 186 14.76 -10.34 14.36
CA SER A 186 13.49 -9.89 13.78
C SER A 186 12.66 -11.10 13.40
N ILE A 187 11.63 -11.39 14.17
CA ILE A 187 10.74 -12.52 13.89
C ILE A 187 9.62 -11.99 13.04
N THR A 188 9.63 -12.29 11.74
CA THR A 188 8.47 -11.96 10.91
C THR A 188 7.32 -12.92 11.24
N PHE A 189 6.19 -12.42 11.76
CA PHE A 189 5.03 -13.21 12.11
C PHE A 189 3.89 -12.91 11.15
N TYR A 190 3.58 -13.80 10.23
CA TYR A 190 2.54 -13.52 9.25
C TYR A 190 1.17 -14.09 9.67
N ALA A 191 0.18 -13.30 10.14
CA ALA A 191 -1.12 -13.87 10.56
C ALA A 191 -1.99 -14.53 9.48
N VAL A 192 -2.56 -15.70 9.81
CA VAL A 192 -3.54 -16.47 9.02
C VAL A 192 -4.93 -16.23 9.59
N VAL A 193 -5.84 -15.79 8.73
CA VAL A 193 -7.24 -16.21 8.85
C VAL A 193 -7.37 -17.38 7.90
N ASP A 194 -7.54 -18.55 8.50
CA ASP A 194 -7.72 -19.81 7.81
C ASP A 194 -9.10 -19.74 7.16
N ALA A 195 -9.15 -19.60 5.84
CA ALA A 195 -10.35 -19.99 5.10
C ALA A 195 -10.36 -21.52 5.10
N LEU A 196 -10.80 -22.10 6.23
CA LEU A 196 -11.11 -23.52 6.34
C LEU A 196 -12.23 -23.85 5.36
N ASN A 197 -11.89 -24.16 4.10
CA ASN A 197 -12.52 -25.18 3.26
C ASN A 197 -11.92 -25.18 1.85
N ASN A 198 -11.30 -26.30 1.47
CA ASN A 198 -11.05 -26.66 0.08
C ASN A 198 -12.37 -26.65 -0.69
N GLY A 199 -12.70 -25.56 -1.38
CA GLY A 199 -13.82 -25.53 -2.32
C GLY A 199 -14.51 -24.20 -2.57
N ASN A 200 -14.20 -23.10 -1.87
CA ASN A 200 -14.68 -21.75 -2.22
C ASN A 200 -13.95 -20.66 -1.42
N ASP A 201 -12.82 -20.17 -1.93
CA ASP A 201 -11.97 -19.14 -1.29
C ASP A 201 -12.45 -17.69 -1.54
N HIS A 202 -13.75 -17.51 -1.76
CA HIS A 202 -14.35 -16.19 -1.90
C HIS A 202 -14.80 -15.69 -0.52
N SER A 203 -13.93 -15.00 0.20
CA SER A 203 -14.48 -13.91 1.01
C SER A 203 -15.12 -12.97 0.00
N GLY A 204 -16.40 -12.61 0.15
CA GLY A 204 -17.17 -12.00 -0.93
C GLY A 204 -16.45 -10.84 -1.63
N HIS A 205 -15.51 -10.16 -0.99
CA HIS A 205 -14.76 -9.03 -1.54
C HIS A 205 -13.26 -9.26 -1.80
N VAL A 206 -12.67 -10.36 -1.32
CA VAL A 206 -11.25 -10.70 -1.53
C VAL A 206 -11.15 -12.11 -2.12
N GLN A 207 -10.52 -12.20 -3.29
CA GLN A 207 -10.30 -13.43 -4.03
C GLN A 207 -8.83 -13.86 -3.99
N PHE A 208 -8.58 -15.16 -3.84
CA PHE A 208 -7.25 -15.77 -3.90
C PHE A 208 -7.15 -16.73 -5.08
N SER A 209 -6.08 -16.60 -5.88
CA SER A 209 -5.76 -17.58 -6.93
C SER A 209 -4.90 -18.72 -6.38
N ASP A 210 -4.86 -19.87 -7.06
CA ASP A 210 -3.99 -21.00 -6.71
C ASP A 210 -2.54 -20.57 -6.45
N GLY A 211 -2.00 -20.93 -5.29
CA GLY A 211 -0.62 -20.58 -4.90
C GLY A 211 -0.46 -19.15 -4.41
N ALA A 212 -1.53 -18.34 -4.36
CA ALA A 212 -1.63 -17.21 -3.45
C ALA A 212 -1.86 -17.75 -2.03
N THR A 213 -1.30 -17.11 -1.02
CA THR A 213 -1.45 -17.58 0.35
C THR A 213 -1.66 -16.43 1.32
N ILE A 214 -2.63 -16.57 2.22
CA ILE A 214 -2.61 -15.89 3.52
C ILE A 214 -1.99 -16.90 4.49
N GLY A 215 -0.83 -16.60 5.07
CA GLY A 215 0.01 -17.66 5.64
C GLY A 215 0.97 -17.16 6.72
N TYR A 216 1.21 -17.98 7.76
CA TYR A 216 2.32 -17.83 8.72
C TYR A 216 3.59 -18.48 8.17
N GLU A 217 4.71 -17.77 8.11
CA GLU A 217 6.01 -18.40 7.89
C GLU A 217 7.07 -17.83 8.84
N ARG A 218 7.54 -18.68 9.75
CA ARG A 218 8.60 -18.34 10.71
C ARG A 218 9.94 -18.39 10.00
N VAL A 219 10.49 -17.23 9.65
CA VAL A 219 11.88 -17.11 9.20
C VAL A 219 12.74 -16.73 10.40
N VAL A 220 13.54 -17.68 10.88
CA VAL A 220 14.60 -17.39 11.88
C VAL A 220 15.82 -16.94 11.10
N ILE A 221 16.15 -15.64 11.17
CA ILE A 221 17.43 -15.14 10.66
C ILE A 221 18.43 -15.25 11.82
N ASN A 222 19.38 -16.18 11.68
CA ASN A 222 20.51 -16.37 12.60
C ASN A 222 21.67 -15.44 12.22
#